data_AF-A0A328IVJ0-F1
#
_entry.id   AF-A0A328IVJ0-F1
#
_cell.length_a   1.000
_cell.length_b   1.000
_cell.length_c   1.000
_cell.angle_alpha   90.00
_cell.angle_beta   90.00
_cell.angle_gamma   90.00
#
_symmetry.space_group_name_H-M   'P 1'
#
loop_
_entity.id
_entity.type
_entity.pdbx_description
1 polymer ?
#
loop_
_entity_poly.entity_id
_entity_poly.type
_entity_poly.pdbx_seq_one_letter_code
_entity_poly.pdbx_strand_id
1 'polypeptide(L)'
;MLRNNQRIFEEYERWLKNSTEEMKEELKMLSPEEVRDRFALDLEFGTGGMRGVLGAGTNRMNIFTIRRASLGFGRWISDKYIDPSVVIAFDTRQTNSDVA
;
A
#
# COMPACT_ATOMS: atom_id res chain seq x y z
N MET A 1 -3.37 -14.16 2.73
CA MET A 1 -2.87 -15.47 2.23
C MET A 1 -1.54 -15.21 1.53
N LEU A 2 -0.50 -15.98 1.86
CA LEU A 2 0.83 -15.79 1.27
C LEU A 2 0.80 -16.08 -0.25
N ARG A 3 1.36 -15.18 -1.03
CA ARG A 3 1.60 -15.38 -2.47
C ARG A 3 2.69 -16.43 -2.67
N ASN A 4 2.55 -17.25 -3.70
CA ASN A 4 3.63 -18.13 -4.14
C ASN A 4 4.71 -17.32 -4.88
N ASN A 5 5.89 -17.92 -5.10
CA ASN A 5 7.01 -17.24 -5.74
C ASN A 5 6.65 -16.64 -7.10
N GLN A 6 5.89 -17.35 -7.94
CA GLN A 6 5.48 -16.83 -9.25
C GLN A 6 4.68 -15.52 -9.10
N ARG A 7 3.64 -15.50 -8.27
CA ARG A 7 2.82 -14.30 -8.03
C ARG A 7 3.59 -13.16 -7.38
N ILE A 8 4.57 -13.46 -6.52
CA ILE A 8 5.45 -12.46 -5.91
C ILE A 8 6.18 -11.67 -7.01
N PHE A 9 6.82 -12.37 -7.94
CA PHE A 9 7.57 -11.73 -9.01
C PHE A 9 6.66 -11.08 -10.05
N GLU A 10 5.48 -11.63 -10.32
CA GLU A 10 4.47 -10.97 -11.17
C GLU A 10 4.03 -9.61 -10.60
N GLU A 11 3.77 -9.53 -9.29
CA GLU A 11 3.43 -8.25 -8.65
C GLU A 11 4.62 -7.29 -8.60
N TYR A 12 5.83 -7.79 -8.37
CA TYR A 12 7.04 -6.99 -8.44
C TYR A 12 7.23 -6.34 -9.82
N GLU A 13 7.13 -7.12 -10.90
CA GLU A 13 7.22 -6.62 -12.28
C GLU A 13 6.09 -5.64 -12.61
N ARG A 14 4.88 -5.91 -12.12
CA ARG A 14 3.75 -4.99 -12.25
C ARG A 14 4.06 -3.64 -11.60
N TRP A 15 4.69 -3.63 -10.43
CA TRP A 15 5.09 -2.40 -9.75
C TRP A 15 6.24 -1.69 -10.46
N LEU A 16 7.24 -2.42 -10.96
CA LEU A 16 8.31 -1.83 -11.78
C LEU A 16 7.77 -1.11 -13.02
N LYS A 17 6.66 -1.57 -13.58
CA LYS A 17 6.04 -0.94 -14.75
C LYS A 17 5.17 0.28 -14.41
N ASN A 18 4.42 0.23 -13.29
CA ASN A 18 3.30 1.16 -13.05
C ASN A 18 3.50 2.14 -11.87
N SER A 19 4.58 2.02 -11.11
CA SER A 19 4.86 2.91 -9.97
C SER A 19 5.51 4.23 -10.39
N THR A 20 5.75 5.13 -9.42
CA THR A 20 6.54 6.35 -9.64
C THR A 20 8.01 6.02 -9.92
N GLU A 21 8.75 6.94 -10.54
CA GLU A 21 10.18 6.71 -10.81
C GLU A 21 10.99 6.48 -9.53
N GLU A 22 10.74 7.24 -8.47
CA GLU A 22 11.36 7.04 -7.15
C GLU A 22 11.14 5.62 -6.60
N MET A 23 9.89 5.12 -6.66
CA MET A 23 9.60 3.75 -6.23
C MET A 23 10.26 2.71 -7.14
N LYS A 24 10.37 2.96 -8.45
CA LYS A 24 11.06 2.06 -9.36
C LYS A 24 12.55 1.99 -9.06
N GLU A 25 13.18 3.12 -8.72
CA GLU A 25 14.58 3.17 -8.29
C GLU A 25 14.78 2.37 -7.00
N GLU A 26 13.91 2.56 -5.99
CA GLU A 26 13.91 1.76 -4.76
C GLU A 26 13.78 0.27 -5.05
N LEU A 27 12.81 -0.12 -5.89
CA LEU A 27 12.54 -1.51 -6.23
C LEU A 27 13.71 -2.20 -6.93
N LYS A 28 14.42 -1.50 -7.82
CA LYS A 28 15.59 -2.03 -8.55
C LYS A 28 16.79 -2.29 -7.64
N MET A 29 16.84 -1.67 -6.46
CA MET A 29 17.92 -1.86 -5.49
C MET A 29 17.68 -3.05 -4.55
N LEU A 30 16.52 -3.70 -4.62
CA LEU A 30 16.15 -4.78 -3.71
C LEU A 30 16.84 -6.10 -4.06
N SER A 31 17.24 -6.82 -3.03
CA SER A 31 17.60 -8.23 -3.13
C SER A 31 16.35 -9.10 -3.38
N PRO A 32 16.52 -10.31 -3.94
CA PRO A 32 15.40 -11.24 -4.12
C PRO A 32 14.66 -11.61 -2.82
N GLU A 33 15.33 -11.56 -1.67
CA GLU A 33 14.73 -11.81 -0.36
C GLU A 33 13.82 -10.63 0.05
N GLU A 34 14.27 -9.40 -0.14
CA GLU A 34 13.46 -8.21 0.13
C GLU A 34 12.25 -8.11 -0.80
N VAL A 35 12.39 -8.54 -2.07
CA VAL A 35 11.24 -8.66 -2.99
C VAL A 35 10.22 -9.63 -2.41
N ARG A 36 10.64 -10.80 -1.90
CA ARG A 36 9.71 -11.73 -1.27
C ARG A 36 9.04 -11.12 -0.04
N ASP A 37 9.78 -10.47 0.85
CA ASP A 37 9.21 -9.86 2.06
C ASP A 37 8.15 -8.78 1.72
N ARG A 38 8.44 -7.94 0.73
CA ARG A 38 7.59 -6.81 0.33
C ARG A 38 6.37 -7.21 -0.49
N PHE A 39 6.42 -8.35 -1.18
CA PHE A 39 5.38 -8.80 -2.11
C PHE A 39 4.72 -10.14 -1.74
N ALA A 40 5.13 -10.82 -0.66
CA ALA A 40 4.50 -12.06 -0.23
C ALA A 40 3.05 -11.87 0.25
N LEU A 41 2.68 -10.68 0.69
CA LEU A 41 1.34 -10.34 1.18
C LEU A 41 0.98 -8.88 0.87
N ASP A 42 -0.29 -8.54 1.05
CA ASP A 42 -0.75 -7.15 1.09
C ASP A 42 -0.65 -6.61 2.52
N LEU A 43 -0.46 -5.30 2.66
CA LEU A 43 -0.55 -4.62 3.94
C LEU A 43 -1.97 -4.80 4.51
N GLU A 44 -2.06 -5.37 5.71
CA GLU A 44 -3.35 -5.68 6.33
C GLU A 44 -3.86 -4.53 7.22
N PHE A 45 -5.18 -4.46 7.36
CA PHE A 45 -5.84 -3.55 8.28
C PHE A 45 -5.97 -4.25 9.65
N GLY A 46 -5.18 -3.80 10.63
CA GLY A 46 -5.21 -4.35 11.99
C GLY A 46 -6.20 -3.62 12.90
N THR A 47 -6.21 -3.99 14.19
CA THR A 47 -7.02 -3.33 15.23
C THR A 47 -6.70 -1.84 15.38
N GLY A 48 -5.45 -1.44 15.09
CA GLY A 48 -4.98 -0.07 15.11
C GLY A 48 -4.95 0.63 13.74
N GLY A 49 -5.66 0.11 12.74
CA GLY A 49 -5.63 0.59 11.36
C GLY A 49 -4.54 -0.06 10.50
N MET A 50 -4.29 0.53 9.32
CA MET A 50 -3.14 0.15 8.49
C MET A 50 -1.85 0.67 9.12
N ARG A 51 -0.91 -0.23 9.39
CA ARG A 51 0.42 0.11 9.90
C ARG A 51 1.44 -0.81 9.25
N GLY A 52 2.55 -0.25 8.79
CA GLY A 52 3.61 -1.02 8.18
C GLY A 52 4.85 -0.18 7.93
N VAL A 53 5.91 -0.85 7.48
CA VAL A 53 7.16 -0.19 7.07
C VAL A 53 6.91 0.65 5.82
N LEU A 54 7.48 1.86 5.78
CA LEU A 54 7.42 2.72 4.59
C LEU A 54 8.26 2.13 3.45
N GLY A 55 7.77 2.25 2.22
CA GLY A 55 8.51 1.88 1.01
C GLY A 55 7.66 1.29 -0.10
N ALA A 56 8.28 0.98 -1.22
CA ALA A 56 7.62 0.31 -2.33
C ALA A 56 7.32 -1.17 -2.02
N GLY A 57 6.14 -1.62 -2.44
CA GLY A 57 5.66 -2.99 -2.28
C GLY A 57 4.22 -3.08 -1.78
N THR A 58 3.62 -4.25 -1.96
CA THR A 58 2.24 -4.50 -1.51
C THR A 58 2.12 -4.63 0.00
N ASN A 59 3.16 -5.12 0.67
CA ASN A 59 3.28 -5.26 2.13
C ASN A 59 3.98 -4.05 2.78
N ARG A 60 3.84 -2.86 2.18
CA ARG A 60 4.45 -1.62 2.66
C ARG A 60 3.43 -0.51 2.74
N MET A 61 3.66 0.41 3.67
CA MET A 61 2.88 1.64 3.75
C MET A 61 3.40 2.62 2.71
N ASN A 62 2.56 2.97 1.75
CA ASN A 62 2.87 3.89 0.68
C ASN A 62 1.59 4.48 0.08
N ILE A 63 1.74 5.44 -0.83
CA ILE A 63 0.61 6.13 -1.45
C ILE A 63 -0.38 5.18 -2.14
N PHE A 64 0.10 4.09 -2.75
CA PHE A 64 -0.77 3.15 -3.47
C PHE A 64 -1.58 2.25 -2.53
N THR A 65 -0.97 1.77 -1.44
CA THR A 65 -1.69 0.96 -0.45
C THR A 65 -2.72 1.80 0.31
N ILE A 66 -2.38 3.05 0.64
CA ILE A 66 -3.32 4.00 1.27
C ILE A 66 -4.47 4.34 0.30
N ARG A 67 -4.18 4.72 -0.95
CA ARG A 67 -5.22 5.02 -1.95
C ARG A 67 -6.17 3.84 -2.18
N ARG A 68 -5.64 2.61 -2.23
CA ARG A 68 -6.45 1.39 -2.39
C ARG A 68 -7.44 1.24 -1.24
N ALA A 69 -6.99 1.41 0.00
CA ALA A 69 -7.84 1.31 1.17
C ALA A 69 -8.87 2.44 1.23
N SER A 70 -8.46 3.70 0.99
CA SER A 70 -9.37 4.85 0.97
C SER A 70 -10.44 4.72 -0.11
N LEU A 71 -10.08 4.27 -1.31
CA LEU A 71 -11.05 3.99 -2.38
C LEU A 71 -12.03 2.88 -1.99
N GLY A 72 -11.53 1.79 -1.39
CA GLY A 72 -12.36 0.69 -0.90
C GLY A 72 -13.35 1.15 0.17
N PHE A 73 -12.87 1.95 1.14
CA PHE A 73 -13.70 2.53 2.18
C PHE A 73 -14.75 3.49 1.60
N GLY A 74 -14.35 4.38 0.69
CA GLY A 74 -15.25 5.32 0.02
C GLY A 74 -16.38 4.61 -0.73
N ARG A 75 -16.07 3.55 -1.49
CA ARG A 75 -17.10 2.73 -2.14
C ARG A 75 -18.02 2.07 -1.12
N TRP A 76 -17.46 1.49 -0.07
CA TRP A 76 -18.25 0.81 0.95
C TRP A 76 -19.21 1.75 1.67
N ILE A 77 -18.79 2.97 2.06
CA ILE A 77 -19.70 3.92 2.72
C ILE A 77 -20.79 4.44 1.76
N SER A 78 -20.45 4.69 0.49
CA SER A 78 -21.41 5.14 -0.52
C SER A 78 -22.48 4.09 -0.81
N ASP A 79 -22.13 2.81 -0.74
CA ASP A 79 -23.08 1.71 -0.92
C ASP A 79 -23.97 1.49 0.32
N LYS A 80 -23.54 1.94 1.51
CA LYS A 80 -24.20 1.67 2.78
C LYS A 80 -25.08 2.80 3.30
N TYR A 81 -24.78 4.05 2.94
CA TYR A 81 -25.43 5.23 3.49
C TYR A 81 -25.79 6.22 2.38
N ILE A 82 -26.90 6.95 2.58
CA ILE A 82 -27.29 8.07 1.71
C ILE A 82 -26.62 9.34 2.23
N ASP A 83 -25.92 10.06 1.36
CA ASP A 83 -25.19 11.30 1.66
C ASP A 83 -24.19 11.19 2.84
N PRO A 84 -23.23 10.23 2.79
CA PRO A 84 -22.27 10.04 3.87
C PRO A 84 -21.28 11.20 3.99
N SER A 85 -20.87 11.50 5.21
CA SER A 85 -19.78 12.43 5.52
C SER A 85 -18.64 11.70 6.24
N VAL A 86 -17.41 12.18 6.06
CA VAL A 86 -16.21 11.62 6.73
C VAL A 86 -15.40 12.73 7.40
N VAL A 87 -14.73 12.38 8.51
CA VAL A 87 -13.79 13.26 9.20
C VAL A 87 -12.38 12.72 8.96
N ILE A 88 -11.49 13.60 8.51
CA ILE A 88 -10.08 13.28 8.26
C ILE A 88 -9.25 14.07 9.28
N ALA A 89 -8.36 13.37 9.99
CA ALA A 89 -7.44 13.94 10.97
C ALA A 89 -6.09 13.22 10.89
N PHE A 90 -5.01 13.96 11.13
CA PHE A 90 -3.64 13.45 11.15
C PHE A 90 -2.90 13.97 12.39
N ASP A 91 -1.87 13.25 12.82
CA ASP A 91 -0.98 13.70 13.89
C ASP A 91 0.29 14.35 13.33
N THR A 92 1.21 14.78 14.20
CA THR A 92 2.41 15.53 13.80
C THR A 92 3.53 14.67 13.20
N ARG A 93 3.32 13.37 12.95
CA ARG A 93 4.36 12.53 12.34
C ARG A 93 4.70 13.07 10.95
N GLN A 94 5.93 13.56 10.81
CA GLN A 94 6.51 13.83 9.49
C GLN A 94 6.68 12.49 8.77
N THR A 95 5.71 12.16 7.94
CA THR A 95 5.91 11.21 6.87
C THR A 95 6.31 12.03 5.65
N ASN A 96 7.36 11.64 4.93
CA ASN A 96 7.78 12.32 3.68
C ASN A 96 6.76 12.10 2.54
N SER A 97 5.48 11.94 2.85
CA SER A 97 4.47 11.48 1.92
C SER A 97 3.19 12.27 2.10
N ASP A 98 2.67 12.81 1.00
CA ASP A 98 1.40 13.55 0.84
C ASP A 98 0.16 12.66 1.12
N VAL A 99 0.09 12.08 2.30
CA VAL A 99 -1.03 11.23 2.74
C VAL A 99 -1.67 11.84 3.96
N ALA A 100 -2.66 12.68 3.68
CA ALA A 100 -3.75 13.05 4.58
C ALA A 100 -5.03 12.32 4.13
#